data_AF-A0A1Q9AWL8-F1
#
_entry.id   AF-A0A1Q9AWL8-F1
#
_cell.length_a   1.000
_cell.length_b   1.000
_cell.length_c   1.000
_cell.angle_alpha   90.00
_cell.angle_beta   90.00
_cell.angle_gamma   90.00
#
_symmetry.space_group_name_H-M   'P 1'
#
loop_
_entity.id
_entity.type
_entity.pdbx_description
1 polymer ?
#
loop_
_entity_poly.entity_id
_entity_poly.type
_entity_poly.pdbx_seq_one_letter_code
_entity_poly.pdbx_strand_id
1 'polypeptide(L)'
;MAQAKTFSLGDPYDAILADLVRTGRFKTEADAVKAGLRMLADDDNGVRALRQNISEADAEIEAGLGKEYRSGAELMRDVMSEGEAH
;
A
#
# COMPACT_ATOMS: atom_id res chain seq x y z
N MET A 1 21.67 -18.97 4.17
CA MET A 1 22.38 -17.71 3.91
C MET A 1 21.77 -17.05 2.68
N ALA A 2 21.62 -15.72 2.65
CA ALA A 2 21.11 -15.04 1.47
C ALA A 2 22.13 -15.10 0.33
N GLN A 3 21.70 -15.46 -0.88
CA GLN A 3 22.57 -15.53 -2.05
C GLN A 3 22.71 -14.15 -2.69
N ALA A 4 23.95 -13.72 -2.95
CA ALA A 4 24.22 -12.48 -3.65
C ALA A 4 23.67 -12.56 -5.08
N LYS A 5 22.88 -11.56 -5.47
CA LYS A 5 22.29 -11.45 -6.81
C LYS A 5 22.89 -10.22 -7.48
N THR A 6 23.49 -10.40 -8.66
CA THR A 6 24.05 -9.32 -9.47
C THR A 6 23.07 -8.97 -10.59
N PHE A 7 22.93 -7.67 -10.86
CA PHE A 7 22.10 -7.12 -11.92
C PHE A 7 22.69 -5.77 -12.34
N SER A 8 22.40 -5.34 -13.57
CA SER A 8 22.79 -4.03 -14.09
C SER A 8 21.54 -3.16 -14.17
N LEU A 9 21.61 -1.94 -13.65
CA LEU A 9 20.50 -0.98 -13.64
C LEU A 9 20.64 0.07 -14.76
N GLY A 10 21.88 0.40 -15.13
CA GLY A 10 22.21 1.40 -16.14
C GLY A 10 22.50 2.77 -15.53
N ASP A 11 23.25 3.59 -16.28
CA ASP A 11 23.88 4.83 -15.81
C ASP A 11 22.96 5.79 -15.02
N PRO A 12 21.68 6.02 -15.40
CA PRO A 12 20.82 6.92 -14.63
C PRO A 12 20.54 6.44 -13.21
N TYR A 13 20.34 5.13 -13.04
CA TYR A 13 20.05 4.54 -11.72
C TYR A 13 21.30 4.45 -10.87
N ASP A 14 22.45 4.15 -11.48
CA ASP A 14 23.73 4.12 -10.80
C ASP A 14 24.07 5.52 -10.24
N ALA A 15 23.80 6.58 -11.01
CA ALA A 15 23.97 7.96 -10.54
C ALA A 15 23.06 8.30 -9.34
N ILE A 16 21.80 7.85 -9.37
CA ILE A 16 20.86 8.03 -8.25
C ILE A 16 21.34 7.29 -7.00
N LEU A 17 21.76 6.02 -7.15
CA LEU A 17 22.25 5.21 -6.03
C LEU A 17 23.53 5.79 -5.43
N ALA A 18 24.46 6.24 -6.27
CA ALA A 18 25.68 6.90 -5.84
C ALA A 18 25.36 8.19 -5.07
N ASP A 19 24.40 9.00 -5.55
CA ASP A 19 23.98 10.23 -4.86
C ASP A 19 23.37 9.91 -3.48
N LEU A 20 22.48 8.92 -3.41
CA LEU A 20 21.83 8.48 -2.17
C LEU A 20 22.83 8.03 -1.10
N VAL A 21 23.93 7.39 -1.50
CA VAL A 21 25.02 7.01 -0.59
C VAL A 21 25.88 8.23 -0.25
N ARG A 22 26.24 9.04 -1.25
CA ARG A 22 27.06 10.25 -1.08
C ARG A 22 26.42 11.26 -0.13
N THR A 23 25.09 11.43 -0.16
CA THR A 23 24.37 12.31 0.77
C THR A 23 24.16 11.68 2.15
N GLY A 24 24.59 10.43 2.36
CA GLY A 24 24.44 9.70 3.61
C GLY A 24 23.01 9.21 3.88
N ARG A 25 22.10 9.26 2.91
CA ARG A 25 20.72 8.77 3.07
C ARG A 25 20.70 7.25 3.22
N PHE A 26 21.63 6.55 2.59
CA PHE A 26 21.87 5.13 2.77
C PHE A 26 23.36 4.85 2.97
N LYS A 27 23.67 3.79 3.73
CA LYS A 27 25.04 3.34 3.97
C LYS A 27 25.67 2.67 2.75
N THR A 28 24.86 1.97 1.97
CA THR A 28 25.28 1.27 0.75
C THR A 28 24.19 1.34 -0.31
N GLU A 29 24.56 1.19 -1.58
CA GLU A 29 23.62 1.12 -2.70
C GLU A 29 22.67 -0.08 -2.54
N ALA A 30 23.17 -1.20 -2.02
CA ALA A 30 22.34 -2.38 -1.74
C ALA A 30 21.24 -2.09 -0.70
N ASP A 31 21.49 -1.23 0.28
CA ASP A 31 20.47 -0.82 1.24
C ASP A 31 19.42 0.09 0.62
N ALA A 32 19.82 0.98 -0.29
CA ALA A 32 18.91 1.80 -1.08
C ALA A 32 18.01 0.93 -1.99
N VAL A 33 18.59 -0.06 -2.69
CA VAL A 33 17.83 -1.01 -3.51
C VAL A 33 16.84 -1.79 -2.66
N LYS A 34 17.25 -2.33 -1.50
CA LYS A 34 16.34 -3.03 -0.59
C LYS A 34 15.19 -2.14 -0.12
N ALA A 35 15.47 -0.86 0.16
CA ALA A 35 14.42 0.09 0.55
C ALA A 35 13.43 0.32 -0.60
N GLY A 36 13.91 0.49 -1.84
CA GLY A 36 13.06 0.58 -3.02
C GLY A 36 12.19 -0.66 -3.24
N LEU A 37 12.77 -1.85 -3.09
CA LEU A 37 12.02 -3.12 -3.21
C LEU A 37 10.97 -3.29 -2.11
N ARG A 38 11.25 -2.85 -0.87
CA ARG A 38 10.24 -2.86 0.21
C ARG A 38 9.08 -1.94 -0.14
N MET A 39 9.36 -0.73 -0.60
CA MET A 39 8.32 0.21 -1.00
C MET A 39 7.44 -0.34 -2.13
N LEU A 40 8.04 -1.02 -3.12
CA LEU A 40 7.29 -1.69 -4.19
C LEU A 40 6.44 -2.84 -3.65
N ALA A 41 6.98 -3.65 -2.73
CA ALA A 41 6.23 -4.73 -2.12
C ALA A 41 5.06 -4.23 -1.27
N ASP A 42 5.25 -3.12 -0.54
CA ASP A 42 4.22 -2.49 0.28
C ASP A 42 3.07 -1.95 -0.60
N ASP A 43 3.40 -1.30 -1.72
CA ASP A 43 2.43 -0.83 -2.71
C ASP A 43 1.63 -1.99 -3.32
N ASP A 44 2.32 -3.04 -3.79
CA ASP A 44 1.68 -4.24 -4.33
C ASP A 44 0.75 -4.91 -3.32
N ASN A 45 1.17 -5.00 -2.05
CA ASN A 45 0.34 -5.54 -0.98
C ASN A 45 -0.89 -4.66 -0.72
N GLY A 46 -0.74 -3.34 -0.74
CA GLY A 46 -1.85 -2.39 -0.62
C GLY A 46 -2.88 -2.55 -1.74
N VAL A 47 -2.43 -2.64 -3.00
CA VAL A 47 -3.31 -2.85 -4.15
C VAL A 47 -4.04 -4.19 -4.08
N ARG A 48 -3.35 -5.26 -3.66
CA ARG A 48 -3.98 -6.58 -3.48
C ARG A 48 -5.04 -6.56 -2.38
N ALA A 49 -4.72 -5.97 -1.22
CA ALA A 49 -5.66 -5.84 -0.12
C ALA A 49 -6.89 -5.02 -0.53
N LEU A 50 -6.69 -3.91 -1.25
CA LEU A 50 -7.80 -3.09 -1.75
C LEU A 50 -8.71 -3.89 -2.70
N ARG A 51 -8.14 -4.64 -3.65
CA ARG A 51 -8.90 -5.48 -4.57
C ARG A 51 -9.69 -6.57 -3.84
N GLN A 52 -9.09 -7.17 -2.81
CA GLN A 52 -9.77 -8.15 -1.98
C GLN A 52 -10.95 -7.52 -1.23
N ASN A 53 -10.74 -6.38 -0.56
CA ASN A 53 -11.80 -5.70 0.18
C ASN A 53 -12.97 -5.26 -0.74
N ILE A 54 -12.67 -4.79 -1.96
CA ILE A 54 -13.71 -4.47 -2.96
C ILE A 54 -14.49 -5.72 -3.33
N SER A 55 -13.80 -6.83 -3.63
CA SER A 55 -14.48 -8.08 -3.98
C SER A 55 -15.33 -8.65 -2.83
N GLU A 56 -14.89 -8.49 -1.59
CA GLU A 56 -15.65 -8.88 -0.39
C GLU A 56 -16.90 -8.00 -0.25
N ALA A 57 -16.76 -6.67 -0.36
CA ALA A 57 -17.88 -5.74 -0.31
C ALA A 57 -18.90 -5.97 -1.43
N ASP A 58 -18.45 -6.24 -2.66
CA ASP A 58 -19.33 -6.56 -3.79
C ASP A 58 -20.14 -7.83 -3.49
N ALA A 59 -19.52 -8.86 -2.90
CA ALA A 59 -20.21 -10.09 -2.52
C ALA A 59 -21.25 -9.85 -1.42
N GLU A 60 -20.96 -8.98 -0.45
CA GLU A 60 -21.92 -8.57 0.60
C GLU A 60 -23.11 -7.81 0.01
N ILE A 61 -22.87 -6.91 -0.95
CA ILE A 61 -23.93 -6.17 -1.64
C ILE A 61 -24.83 -7.14 -2.43
N GLU A 62 -24.25 -8.06 -3.20
CA GLU A 62 -24.99 -9.09 -3.96
C GLU A 62 -25.77 -10.03 -3.03
N ALA A 63 -25.26 -10.30 -1.83
CA ALA A 63 -25.96 -11.06 -0.79
C ALA A 63 -27.09 -10.28 -0.10
N GLY A 64 -27.29 -9.00 -0.44
CA GLY A 64 -28.31 -8.14 0.15
C GLY A 64 -27.94 -7.58 1.52
N LEU A 65 -26.67 -7.63 1.91
CA LEU A 65 -26.15 -7.07 3.15
C LEU A 65 -25.78 -5.58 3.02
N GLY A 66 -25.78 -5.05 1.80
CA GLY A 66 -25.56 -3.63 1.53
C GLY A 66 -26.66 -2.72 2.11
N LYS A 67 -26.27 -1.54 2.58
CA LYS A 67 -27.19 -0.52 3.10
C LYS A 67 -27.14 0.73 2.24
N GLU A 68 -28.26 1.09 1.65
CA GLU A 68 -28.41 2.33 0.88
C GLU A 68 -28.84 3.49 1.79
N TYR A 69 -28.22 4.65 1.58
CA TYR A 69 -28.59 5.89 2.26
C TYR A 69 -29.06 6.90 1.23
N ARG A 70 -30.18 7.58 1.50
CA ARG A 70 -30.75 8.60 0.61
C ARG A 70 -29.98 9.91 0.66
N SER A 71 -29.17 10.11 1.70
CA SER A 71 -28.36 11.32 1.89
C SER A 71 -27.18 11.06 2.83
N GLY A 72 -26.13 11.87 2.70
CA GLY A 72 -25.02 11.87 3.66
C GLY A 72 -25.45 12.17 5.10
N ALA A 73 -26.53 12.94 5.29
CA ALA A 73 -27.07 13.21 6.62
C ALA A 73 -27.72 11.97 7.27
N GLU A 74 -28.25 11.05 6.46
CA GLU A 74 -28.79 9.78 6.94
C GLU A 74 -27.67 8.82 7.35
N LEU A 75 -26.64 8.68 6.51
CA LEU A 75 -25.42 7.93 6.84
C LEU A 75 -24.77 8.47 8.13
N MET A 76 -24.62 9.78 8.23
CA MET A 76 -24.00 10.41 9.40
C MET A 76 -24.78 10.13 10.69
N ARG A 77 -26.12 10.18 10.65
CA ARG A 77 -26.94 9.85 11.82
C ARG A 77 -26.78 8.40 12.23
N ASP A 78 -26.72 7.49 11.25
CA ASP A 78 -26.56 6.07 11.49
C ASP A 78 -25.22 5.76 12.18
N VAL A 79 -24.12 6.23 11.60
CA VAL A 79 -22.76 6.07 12.16
C VAL A 79 -22.64 6.65 13.57
N MET A 80 -23.24 7.82 13.81
CA MET A 80 -23.23 8.44 15.13
C MET A 80 -24.06 7.67 16.16
N SER A 81 -25.17 7.05 15.74
CA SER A 81 -25.99 6.22 16.62
C SER A 81 -25.34 4.87 16.98
N GLU A 82 -24.52 4.31 16.08
CA GLU A 82 -23.72 3.11 16.37
C GLU A 82 -22.66 3.37 17.47
N GLY A 83 -22.09 4.58 17.50
CA GLY A 83 -21.12 4.98 18.51
C GLY A 83 -21.69 5.20 19.91
N GLU A 84 -23.01 5.42 20.05
CA GLU A 84 -23.69 5.60 21.34
C GLU A 84 -24.23 4.28 21.93
N ALA A 85 -24.26 3.20 21.13
CA ALA A 85 -24.76 1.89 21.54
C ALA A 85 -23.70 0.99 22.20
N HIS A 86 -22.45 1.46 22.30
CA HIS A 86 -21.30 0.79 22.92
C HIS A 86 -20.73 1.62 24.09
#